data_AF-A0A961Y5E7-F1
#
_entry.id   AF-A0A961Y5E7-F1
#
_cell.length_a   1.000
_cell.length_b   1.000
_cell.length_c   1.000
_cell.angle_alpha   90.00
_cell.angle_beta   90.00
_cell.angle_gamma   90.00
#
_symmetry.space_group_name_H-M   'P 1'
#
loop_
_entity.id
_entity.type
_entity.pdbx_description
1 polymer ?
#
loop_
_entity_poly.entity_id
_entity_poly.type
_entity_poly.pdbx_seq_one_letter_code
_entity_poly.pdbx_strand_id
1 'polypeptide(L)'
;AIAAALPDERINLVELGPGRGTLMADILRVARLRPDLDRRLDVHLVEASGKLRQVQAATIAAARPNRAEPRWHDAFADVPEGPTVVVANEFFDALPIEQAVMTQAGWRQRVVALAGDGFAFAAGESPATVPPQFADMPAGTIFETCPHGEQVAAEIAARLTRFPGAALLIDYGHDVPAPGDTLQAVRRHEYADPLHAVGEADITAHVCFGALAEAARNAGAQAF
;
A
#
# COMPACT_ATOMS: atom_id res chain seq x y z
N ALA A 1 9.24 -21.95 -5.73
CA ALA A 1 10.00 -22.22 -4.50
C ALA A 1 9.08 -22.51 -3.32
N ILE A 2 8.22 -21.56 -2.88
CA ILE A 2 7.33 -21.73 -1.71
C ILE A 2 6.33 -22.89 -1.85
N ALA A 3 5.55 -22.93 -2.93
CA ALA A 3 4.55 -23.99 -3.13
C ALA A 3 5.14 -25.40 -3.26
N ALA A 4 6.40 -25.50 -3.71
CA ALA A 4 7.13 -26.76 -3.79
C ALA A 4 7.69 -27.20 -2.42
N ALA A 5 7.97 -26.24 -1.52
CA ALA A 5 8.43 -26.51 -0.17
C ALA A 5 7.29 -26.95 0.78
N LEU A 6 6.03 -26.69 0.41
CA LEU A 6 4.84 -26.97 1.22
C LEU A 6 3.82 -27.81 0.43
N PRO A 7 4.10 -29.04 0.01
CA PRO A 7 3.29 -29.74 -1.01
C PRO A 7 1.81 -29.94 -0.63
N ASP A 8 1.50 -30.07 0.67
CA ASP A 8 0.17 -30.44 1.18
C ASP A 8 -0.59 -29.29 1.86
N GLU A 9 0.01 -28.10 1.99
CA GLU A 9 -0.60 -26.99 2.71
C GLU A 9 -1.40 -26.06 1.78
N ARG A 10 -2.50 -25.53 2.32
CA ARG A 10 -3.24 -24.42 1.71
C ARG A 10 -2.37 -23.16 1.77
N ILE A 11 -2.47 -22.34 0.73
CA ILE A 11 -1.73 -21.08 0.62
C ILE A 11 -2.74 -19.95 0.49
N ASN A 12 -2.63 -18.96 1.38
CA ASN A 12 -3.33 -17.71 1.27
C ASN A 12 -2.67 -16.88 0.16
N LEU A 13 -3.39 -16.64 -0.93
CA LEU A 13 -3.01 -15.68 -1.96
C LEU A 13 -3.76 -14.38 -1.68
N VAL A 14 -3.03 -13.39 -1.18
CA VAL A 14 -3.57 -12.13 -0.69
C VAL A 14 -3.24 -11.02 -1.68
N GLU A 15 -4.24 -10.23 -2.08
CA GLU A 15 -4.03 -8.98 -2.81
C GLU A 15 -4.52 -7.79 -1.97
N LEU A 16 -3.66 -6.78 -1.80
CA LEU A 16 -4.00 -5.50 -1.18
C LEU A 16 -4.41 -4.50 -2.27
N GLY A 17 -5.57 -3.86 -2.11
CA GLY A 17 -6.06 -2.89 -3.09
C GLY A 17 -6.25 -3.48 -4.49
N PRO A 18 -7.05 -4.54 -4.67
CA PRO A 18 -7.16 -5.26 -5.94
C PRO A 18 -7.80 -4.46 -7.09
N GLY A 19 -8.31 -3.25 -6.82
CA GLY A 19 -9.00 -2.40 -7.78
C GLY A 19 -10.17 -3.13 -8.45
N ARG A 20 -10.02 -3.49 -9.72
CA ARG A 20 -11.05 -4.22 -10.49
C ARG A 20 -10.92 -5.75 -10.41
N GLY A 21 -9.91 -6.27 -9.71
CA GLY A 21 -9.59 -7.70 -9.58
C GLY A 21 -8.89 -8.30 -10.80
N THR A 22 -8.41 -7.45 -11.72
CA THR A 22 -7.80 -7.89 -12.99
C THR A 22 -6.48 -8.62 -12.76
N LEU A 23 -5.62 -8.09 -11.90
CA LEU A 23 -4.32 -8.70 -11.59
C LEU A 23 -4.51 -10.08 -10.94
N MET A 24 -5.34 -10.21 -9.91
CA MET A 24 -5.71 -11.52 -9.35
C MET A 24 -6.31 -12.47 -10.39
N ALA A 25 -7.22 -11.99 -11.23
CA ALA A 25 -7.79 -12.81 -12.30
C ALA A 25 -6.72 -13.38 -13.24
N ASP A 26 -5.71 -12.58 -13.60
CA ASP A 26 -4.60 -13.03 -14.43
C ASP A 26 -3.66 -14.00 -13.70
N ILE A 27 -3.32 -13.73 -12.43
CA ILE A 27 -2.55 -14.65 -11.58
C ILE A 27 -3.26 -16.02 -11.53
N LEU A 28 -4.57 -16.03 -11.28
CA LEU A 28 -5.35 -17.26 -11.19
C LEU A 28 -5.46 -17.99 -12.54
N ARG A 29 -5.57 -17.26 -13.65
CA ARG A 29 -5.55 -17.83 -15.00
C ARG A 29 -4.23 -18.57 -15.28
N VAL A 30 -3.09 -18.01 -14.85
CA VAL A 30 -1.79 -18.67 -14.97
C VAL A 30 -1.66 -19.84 -13.98
N ALA A 31 -2.09 -19.66 -12.73
CA ALA A 31 -2.04 -20.72 -11.71
C ALA A 31 -2.80 -22.00 -12.14
N ARG A 32 -3.87 -21.87 -12.93
CA ARG A 32 -4.62 -23.02 -13.50
C ARG A 32 -3.79 -23.93 -14.41
N LEU A 33 -2.67 -23.44 -14.97
CA LEU A 33 -1.72 -24.27 -15.71
C LEU A 33 -0.99 -25.27 -14.78
N ARG A 34 -1.12 -25.09 -13.46
CA ARG A 34 -0.59 -25.94 -12.39
C ARG A 34 -1.73 -26.37 -11.45
N PRO A 35 -2.52 -27.40 -11.83
CA PRO A 35 -3.71 -27.81 -11.07
C PRO A 35 -3.44 -28.25 -9.63
N ASP A 36 -2.22 -28.70 -9.35
CA ASP A 36 -1.71 -28.99 -8.00
C ASP A 36 -1.68 -27.72 -7.14
N LEU A 37 -1.11 -26.64 -7.66
CA LEU A 37 -1.07 -25.33 -7.00
C LEU A 37 -2.46 -24.70 -6.92
N ASP A 38 -3.19 -24.65 -8.04
CA ASP A 38 -4.51 -23.99 -8.11
C ASP A 38 -5.47 -24.51 -7.03
N ARG A 39 -5.52 -25.83 -6.78
CA ARG A 39 -6.42 -26.39 -5.74
C ARG A 39 -6.07 -25.97 -4.31
N ARG A 40 -4.86 -25.48 -4.09
CA ARG A 40 -4.33 -25.10 -2.77
C ARG A 40 -4.43 -23.60 -2.49
N LEU A 41 -4.77 -22.78 -3.49
CA LEU A 41 -4.90 -21.33 -3.34
C LEU A 41 -6.24 -20.93 -2.74
N ASP A 42 -6.19 -20.35 -1.54
CA ASP A 42 -7.24 -19.57 -0.91
C ASP A 42 -7.06 -18.09 -1.27
N VAL A 43 -8.03 -17.50 -1.97
CA VAL A 43 -7.93 -16.12 -2.44
C VAL A 43 -8.51 -15.17 -1.41
N HIS A 44 -7.71 -14.20 -0.98
CA HIS A 44 -8.06 -13.18 -0.02
C HIS A 44 -7.80 -11.79 -0.60
N LEU A 45 -8.76 -10.89 -0.49
CA LEU A 45 -8.69 -9.55 -1.05
C LEU A 45 -8.93 -8.53 0.05
N VAL A 46 -8.01 -7.57 0.22
CA VAL A 46 -8.16 -6.48 1.19
C VAL A 46 -8.66 -5.25 0.43
N GLU A 47 -9.92 -4.87 0.67
CA GLU A 47 -10.64 -3.86 -0.10
C GLU A 47 -11.73 -3.22 0.74
N ALA A 48 -11.69 -1.91 1.00
CA ALA A 48 -12.73 -1.23 1.79
C ALA A 48 -14.03 -0.95 1.00
N SER A 49 -13.96 -0.81 -0.33
CA SER A 49 -15.08 -0.40 -1.18
C SER A 49 -16.01 -1.56 -1.52
N GLY A 50 -17.20 -1.59 -0.92
CA GLY A 50 -18.23 -2.60 -1.23
C GLY A 50 -18.62 -2.67 -2.71
N LYS A 51 -18.57 -1.53 -3.43
CA LYS A 51 -18.80 -1.50 -4.89
C LYS A 51 -17.69 -2.23 -5.65
N LEU A 52 -16.42 -2.00 -5.28
CA LEU A 52 -15.29 -2.68 -5.92
C LEU A 52 -15.28 -4.17 -5.59
N ARG A 53 -15.66 -4.58 -4.38
CA ARG A 53 -15.82 -6.01 -4.02
C ARG A 53 -16.74 -6.76 -4.99
N GLN A 54 -17.87 -6.16 -5.38
CA GLN A 54 -18.80 -6.75 -6.35
C GLN A 54 -18.17 -6.88 -7.75
N VAL A 55 -17.45 -5.85 -8.20
CA VAL A 55 -16.73 -5.88 -9.48
C VAL A 55 -15.67 -6.99 -9.47
N GLN A 56 -14.88 -7.09 -8.40
CA GLN A 56 -13.83 -8.09 -8.23
C GLN A 56 -14.41 -9.52 -8.23
N ALA A 57 -15.54 -9.73 -7.53
CA ALA A 57 -16.22 -11.02 -7.49
C ALA A 57 -16.58 -11.51 -8.91
N ALA A 58 -17.18 -10.64 -9.71
CA ALA A 58 -17.53 -10.94 -11.09
C ALA A 58 -16.29 -11.20 -11.97
N THR A 59 -15.26 -10.35 -11.86
CA THR A 59 -14.00 -10.48 -12.63
C THR A 59 -13.31 -11.81 -12.33
N ILE A 60 -13.17 -12.17 -11.05
CA ILE A 60 -12.44 -13.36 -10.62
C ILE A 60 -13.23 -14.64 -10.90
N ALA A 61 -14.55 -14.63 -10.72
CA ALA A 61 -15.40 -15.75 -11.07
C ALA A 61 -15.27 -16.14 -12.55
N ALA A 62 -15.13 -15.15 -13.44
CA ALA A 62 -14.91 -15.39 -14.87
C ALA A 62 -13.53 -16.03 -15.16
N ALA A 63 -12.49 -15.63 -14.44
CA ALA A 63 -11.13 -16.16 -14.62
C ALA A 63 -10.93 -17.56 -14.02
N ARG A 64 -11.65 -17.88 -12.94
CA ARG A 64 -11.51 -19.13 -12.18
C ARG A 64 -12.87 -19.79 -11.92
N PRO A 65 -13.58 -20.24 -12.97
CA PRO A 65 -14.90 -20.85 -12.82
C PRO A 65 -14.83 -22.16 -12.03
N ASN A 66 -15.92 -22.49 -11.31
CA ASN A 66 -16.07 -23.71 -10.52
C ASN A 66 -15.05 -23.87 -9.36
N ARG A 67 -14.58 -22.75 -8.80
CA ARG A 67 -13.77 -22.68 -7.58
C ARG A 67 -14.49 -21.88 -6.51
N ALA A 68 -14.00 -21.98 -5.27
CA ALA A 68 -14.51 -21.17 -4.18
C ALA A 68 -14.31 -19.67 -4.48
N GLU A 69 -15.29 -18.86 -4.08
CA GLU A 69 -15.22 -17.42 -4.22
C GLU A 69 -14.07 -16.82 -3.39
N PRO A 70 -13.49 -15.69 -3.81
CA PRO A 70 -12.59 -14.91 -2.98
C PRO A 70 -13.23 -14.53 -1.65
N ARG A 71 -12.40 -14.27 -0.63
CA ARG A 71 -12.84 -13.71 0.65
C ARG A 71 -12.32 -12.29 0.80
N TRP A 72 -13.20 -11.37 1.14
CA TRP A 72 -12.87 -9.96 1.31
C TRP A 72 -12.66 -9.61 2.79
N HIS A 73 -11.73 -8.71 3.01
CA HIS A 73 -11.29 -8.25 4.33
C HIS A 73 -11.17 -6.73 4.35
N ASP A 74 -11.34 -6.12 5.52
CA ASP A 74 -11.19 -4.68 5.70
C ASP A 74 -9.71 -4.31 5.89
N ALA A 75 -8.95 -5.16 6.60
CA ALA A 75 -7.52 -5.00 6.81
C ALA A 75 -6.74 -6.30 6.54
N PHE A 76 -5.43 -6.20 6.37
CA PHE A 76 -4.56 -7.38 6.23
C PHE A 76 -4.59 -8.27 7.49
N ALA A 77 -4.72 -7.66 8.68
CA ALA A 77 -4.82 -8.37 9.94
C ALA A 77 -6.01 -9.36 10.02
N ASP A 78 -7.09 -9.11 9.27
CA ASP A 78 -8.29 -9.97 9.26
C ASP A 78 -8.09 -11.25 8.42
N VAL A 79 -7.05 -11.28 7.58
CA VAL A 79 -6.73 -12.44 6.74
C VAL A 79 -6.30 -13.63 7.63
N PRO A 80 -6.89 -14.84 7.46
CA PRO A 80 -6.50 -16.01 8.23
C PRO A 80 -4.99 -16.28 8.20
N GLU A 81 -4.45 -16.75 9.32
CA GLU A 81 -3.05 -17.15 9.43
C GLU A 81 -2.73 -18.41 8.59
N GLY A 82 -1.44 -18.62 8.28
CA GLY A 82 -0.97 -19.74 7.45
C GLY A 82 0.02 -19.30 6.37
N PRO A 83 0.50 -20.24 5.54
CA PRO A 83 1.39 -19.92 4.43
C PRO A 83 0.77 -18.85 3.52
N THR A 84 1.49 -17.77 3.26
CA THR A 84 0.91 -16.56 2.65
C THR A 84 1.79 -15.99 1.55
N VAL A 85 1.19 -15.72 0.39
CA VAL A 85 1.78 -14.92 -0.69
C VAL A 85 0.98 -13.63 -0.79
N VAL A 86 1.63 -12.49 -0.60
CA VAL A 86 1.01 -11.16 -0.69
C VAL A 86 1.43 -10.47 -1.97
N VAL A 87 0.49 -9.84 -2.65
CA VAL A 87 0.73 -8.92 -3.77
C VAL A 87 0.07 -7.59 -3.45
N ALA A 88 0.82 -6.50 -3.60
CA ALA A 88 0.33 -5.15 -3.47
C ALA A 88 0.88 -4.37 -4.66
N ASN A 89 0.01 -3.99 -5.60
CA ASN A 89 0.38 -3.26 -6.80
C ASN A 89 -0.39 -1.94 -6.82
N GLU A 90 0.32 -0.81 -6.79
CA GLU A 90 -0.30 0.52 -6.71
C GLU A 90 -1.25 0.61 -5.51
N PHE A 91 -0.75 0.17 -4.35
CA PHE A 91 -1.51 0.16 -3.09
C PHE A 91 -0.95 1.19 -2.12
N PHE A 92 0.37 1.28 -2.00
CA PHE A 92 1.00 2.13 -1.00
C PHE A 92 0.99 3.61 -1.39
N ASP A 93 0.99 3.92 -2.69
CA ASP A 93 0.94 5.29 -3.20
C ASP A 93 -0.41 5.98 -2.93
N ALA A 94 -1.48 5.19 -2.76
CA ALA A 94 -2.82 5.64 -2.41
C ALA A 94 -3.07 5.75 -0.89
N LEU A 95 -2.11 5.35 -0.05
CA LEU A 95 -2.26 5.44 1.41
C LEU A 95 -2.05 6.87 1.90
N PRO A 96 -2.72 7.27 3.00
CA PRO A 96 -2.52 8.60 3.57
C PRO A 96 -1.06 8.81 3.99
N ILE A 97 -0.45 9.87 3.46
CA ILE A 97 0.86 10.35 3.90
C ILE A 97 0.74 11.43 4.97
N GLU A 98 1.80 11.59 5.75
CA GLU A 98 2.02 12.78 6.57
C GLU A 98 3.13 13.61 5.93
N GLN A 99 2.99 14.93 6.00
CA GLN A 99 4.00 15.87 5.50
C GLN A 99 4.51 16.75 6.63
N ALA A 100 5.82 16.94 6.71
CA ALA A 100 6.48 17.94 7.54
C ALA A 100 7.00 19.07 6.64
N VAL A 101 7.00 20.31 7.13
CA VAL A 101 7.58 21.47 6.45
C VAL A 101 8.59 22.18 7.35
N MET A 102 9.78 22.47 6.81
CA MET A 102 10.84 23.17 7.53
C MET A 102 10.51 24.67 7.60
N THR A 103 10.49 25.23 8.80
CA THR A 103 10.26 26.66 9.06
C THR A 103 11.46 27.29 9.77
N GLN A 104 11.44 28.61 9.97
CA GLN A 104 12.45 29.28 10.80
C GLN A 104 12.48 28.79 12.25
N ALA A 105 11.37 28.21 12.73
CA ALA A 105 11.25 27.63 14.07
C ALA A 105 11.50 26.10 14.09
N GLY A 106 12.01 25.53 13.00
CA GLY A 106 12.20 24.09 12.81
C GLY A 106 11.04 23.42 12.08
N TRP A 107 11.06 22.09 12.06
CA TRP A 107 10.06 21.25 11.40
C TRP A 107 8.69 21.33 12.07
N ARG A 108 7.65 21.59 11.26
CA ARG A 108 6.25 21.61 11.66
C ARG A 108 5.46 20.63 10.81
N GLN A 109 4.36 20.09 11.35
CA GLN A 109 3.42 19.33 10.52
C GLN A 109 2.87 20.27 9.42
N ARG A 110 2.86 19.83 8.17
CA ARG A 110 2.18 20.52 7.08
C ARG A 110 0.70 20.11 7.13
N VAL A 111 -0.18 21.09 7.22
CA VAL A 111 -1.62 20.89 7.40
C VAL A 111 -2.39 21.57 6.28
N VAL A 112 -3.65 21.17 6.11
CA VAL A 112 -4.60 21.87 5.25
C VAL A 112 -5.38 22.88 6.10
N ALA A 113 -5.35 24.14 5.71
CA ALA A 113 -6.05 25.24 6.38
C ALA A 113 -7.08 25.90 5.45
N LEU A 114 -8.06 26.58 6.04
CA LEU A 114 -8.98 27.43 5.30
C LEU A 114 -8.26 28.68 4.80
N ALA A 115 -8.41 28.98 3.51
CA ALA A 115 -7.87 30.16 2.85
C ALA A 115 -8.95 30.78 1.96
N GLY A 116 -9.66 31.79 2.50
CA GLY A 116 -10.85 32.34 1.84
C GLY A 116 -11.95 31.29 1.70
N ASP A 117 -12.42 31.08 0.47
CA ASP A 117 -13.44 30.07 0.13
C ASP A 117 -12.83 28.69 -0.22
N GLY A 118 -11.52 28.53 -0.08
CA GLY A 118 -10.79 27.31 -0.44
C GLY A 118 -9.86 26.80 0.65
N PHE A 119 -8.98 25.88 0.23
CA PHE A 119 -7.97 25.26 1.08
C PHE A 119 -6.57 25.66 0.64
N ALA A 120 -5.64 25.75 1.58
CA ALA A 120 -4.22 25.94 1.31
C ALA A 120 -3.37 25.11 2.29
N PHE A 121 -2.17 24.74 1.85
CA PHE A 121 -1.18 24.17 2.75
C PHE A 121 -0.62 25.25 3.69
N ALA A 122 -0.49 24.90 4.97
CA ALA A 122 0.09 25.75 5.99
C ALA A 122 1.02 24.95 6.91
N ALA A 123 1.92 25.64 7.62
CA ALA A 123 2.63 25.05 8.74
C ALA A 123 1.69 25.01 9.95
N GLY A 124 1.45 23.82 10.47
CA GLY A 124 0.68 23.58 11.69
C GLY A 124 1.45 23.96 12.96
N GLU A 125 0.73 23.97 14.07
CA GLU A 125 1.30 24.32 15.39
C GLU A 125 2.17 23.19 15.95
N SER A 126 1.85 21.94 15.63
CA SER A 126 2.58 20.76 16.09
C SER A 126 3.98 20.68 15.46
N PRO A 127 5.04 20.48 16.26
CA PRO A 127 6.34 20.04 15.75
C PRO A 127 6.20 18.73 14.97
N ALA A 128 7.02 18.55 13.93
CA ALA A 128 7.15 17.29 13.22
C ALA A 128 8.53 16.68 13.46
N THR A 129 8.58 15.35 13.52
CA THR A 129 9.83 14.60 13.64
C THR A 129 10.28 14.17 12.26
N VAL A 130 11.53 14.44 11.94
CA VAL A 130 12.20 13.93 10.73
C VAL A 130 13.45 13.16 11.13
N PRO A 131 13.96 12.26 10.26
CA PRO A 131 15.24 11.61 10.50
C PRO A 131 16.37 12.61 10.80
N PRO A 132 17.30 12.31 11.74
CA PRO A 132 18.32 13.25 12.19
C PRO A 132 19.19 13.85 11.07
N GLN A 133 19.42 13.10 10.00
CA GLN A 133 20.17 13.57 8.83
C GLN A 133 19.47 14.72 8.06
N PHE A 134 18.18 14.95 8.31
CA PHE A 134 17.38 16.01 7.72
C PHE A 134 16.99 17.10 8.73
N ALA A 135 17.60 17.09 9.93
CA ALA A 135 17.24 18.01 11.01
C ALA A 135 17.47 19.50 10.63
N ASP A 136 18.50 19.80 9.84
CA ASP A 136 18.80 21.14 9.36
C ASP A 136 18.67 21.20 7.83
N MET A 137 17.65 21.93 7.36
CA MET A 137 17.29 22.06 5.96
C MET A 137 16.82 23.49 5.65
N PRO A 138 16.86 23.94 4.39
CA PRO A 138 16.30 25.22 4.00
C PRO A 138 14.81 25.33 4.35
N ALA A 139 14.37 26.53 4.77
CA ALA A 139 12.95 26.79 5.00
C ALA A 139 12.12 26.52 3.73
N GLY A 140 10.96 25.89 3.90
CA GLY A 140 10.10 25.44 2.80
C GLY A 140 10.38 24.02 2.32
N THR A 141 11.45 23.37 2.80
CA THR A 141 11.70 21.94 2.52
C THR A 141 10.56 21.10 3.10
N ILE A 142 10.10 20.11 2.33
CA ILE A 142 9.06 19.17 2.73
C ILE A 142 9.67 17.79 2.93
N PHE A 143 9.18 17.05 3.92
CA PHE A 143 9.52 15.65 4.15
C PHE A 143 8.24 14.84 4.33
N GLU A 144 8.16 13.69 3.68
CA GLU A 144 6.96 12.86 3.64
C GLU A 144 7.20 11.53 4.34
N THR A 145 6.20 11.06 5.07
CA THR A 145 6.17 9.73 5.69
C THR A 145 4.83 9.07 5.42
N CYS A 146 4.77 7.74 5.53
CA CYS A 146 3.50 7.00 5.41
C CYS A 146 3.38 6.02 6.59
N PRO A 147 3.00 6.49 7.79
CA PRO A 147 2.94 5.63 8.98
C PRO A 147 2.02 4.43 8.80
N HIS A 148 0.92 4.59 8.05
CA HIS A 148 0.01 3.48 7.76
C HIS A 148 0.64 2.44 6.82
N GLY A 149 1.36 2.89 5.78
CA GLY A 149 2.11 2.00 4.90
C GLY A 149 3.20 1.23 5.65
N GLU A 150 3.94 1.91 6.52
CA GLU A 150 4.94 1.27 7.39
C GLU A 150 4.31 0.23 8.32
N GLN A 151 3.13 0.52 8.90
CA GLN A 151 2.39 -0.43 9.72
C GLN A 151 1.99 -1.67 8.90
N VAL A 152 1.41 -1.50 7.71
CA VAL A 152 1.02 -2.62 6.84
C VAL A 152 2.25 -3.46 6.45
N ALA A 153 3.37 -2.83 6.12
CA ALA A 153 4.62 -3.54 5.83
C ALA A 153 5.13 -4.35 7.03
N ALA A 154 5.06 -3.79 8.24
CA ALA A 154 5.40 -4.48 9.47
C ALA A 154 4.46 -5.66 9.78
N GLU A 155 3.15 -5.51 9.54
CA GLU A 155 2.17 -6.59 9.71
C GLU A 155 2.40 -7.74 8.74
N ILE A 156 2.65 -7.43 7.45
CA ILE A 156 3.03 -8.43 6.45
C ILE A 156 4.30 -9.16 6.89
N ALA A 157 5.34 -8.42 7.27
CA ALA A 157 6.58 -9.00 7.74
C ALA A 157 6.39 -9.91 8.96
N ALA A 158 5.62 -9.47 9.96
CA ALA A 158 5.29 -10.27 11.14
C ALA A 158 4.52 -11.55 10.79
N ARG A 159 3.67 -11.53 9.75
CA ARG A 159 3.03 -12.75 9.23
C ARG A 159 4.05 -13.70 8.61
N LEU A 160 4.97 -13.16 7.80
CA LEU A 160 5.97 -13.94 7.05
C LEU A 160 7.10 -14.50 7.92
N THR A 161 7.33 -13.95 9.11
CA THR A 161 8.27 -14.55 10.08
C THR A 161 7.67 -15.74 10.82
N ARG A 162 6.33 -15.77 10.95
CA ARG A 162 5.60 -16.84 11.64
C ARG A 162 5.20 -17.99 10.71
N PHE A 163 4.96 -17.68 9.44
CA PHE A 163 4.52 -18.66 8.44
C PHE A 163 5.30 -18.52 7.13
N PRO A 164 5.55 -19.62 6.41
CA PRO A 164 6.25 -19.56 5.14
C PRO A 164 5.52 -18.68 4.13
N GLY A 165 6.25 -17.84 3.41
CA GLY A 165 5.62 -16.94 2.47
C GLY A 165 6.55 -15.92 1.83
N ALA A 166 5.96 -15.02 1.06
CA ALA A 166 6.63 -13.86 0.49
C ALA A 166 5.60 -12.75 0.20
N ALA A 167 6.09 -11.52 0.07
CA ALA A 167 5.31 -10.40 -0.40
C ALA A 167 6.00 -9.76 -1.62
N LEU A 168 5.20 -9.27 -2.56
CA LEU A 168 5.63 -8.48 -3.70
C LEU A 168 4.88 -7.15 -3.67
N LEU A 169 5.61 -6.08 -3.36
CA LEU A 169 5.09 -4.71 -3.28
C LEU A 169 5.63 -3.94 -4.50
N ILE A 170 4.73 -3.41 -5.34
CA ILE A 170 5.05 -2.73 -6.59
C ILE A 170 4.36 -1.38 -6.58
N ASP A 171 5.14 -0.31 -6.66
CA ASP A 171 4.66 1.06 -6.58
C ASP A 171 5.67 2.04 -7.20
N TYR A 172 5.24 3.28 -7.43
CA TYR A 172 6.13 4.36 -7.84
C TYR A 172 6.75 5.02 -6.61
N GLY A 173 8.09 5.12 -6.58
CA GLY A 173 8.76 5.51 -5.35
C GLY A 173 10.27 5.60 -5.45
N HIS A 174 10.90 5.64 -4.28
CA HIS A 174 12.34 5.77 -4.10
C HIS A 174 12.85 4.89 -2.95
N ASP A 175 14.09 4.42 -3.08
CA ASP A 175 14.69 3.48 -2.12
C ASP A 175 15.23 4.17 -0.86
N VAL A 176 15.72 5.40 -1.02
CA VAL A 176 16.38 6.14 0.06
C VAL A 176 15.47 7.30 0.48
N PRO A 177 15.06 7.40 1.75
CA PRO A 177 14.28 8.52 2.24
C PRO A 177 14.90 9.84 1.81
N ALA A 178 14.08 10.72 1.22
CA ALA A 178 14.54 12.01 0.72
C ALA A 178 13.48 13.09 0.95
N PRO A 179 13.89 14.34 1.21
CA PRO A 179 12.94 15.46 1.22
C PRO A 179 12.40 15.72 -0.20
N GLY A 180 11.13 16.09 -0.28
CA GLY A 180 10.41 16.37 -1.52
C GLY A 180 8.91 16.50 -1.26
N ASP A 181 8.20 17.21 -2.13
CA ASP A 181 6.73 17.23 -2.17
C ASP A 181 6.32 16.34 -3.34
N THR A 182 5.82 15.14 -3.06
CA THR A 182 5.41 14.17 -4.09
C THR A 182 3.91 13.93 -4.09
N LEU A 183 3.18 14.53 -3.15
CA LEU A 183 1.73 14.56 -3.16
C LEU A 183 1.22 15.22 -4.45
N GLN A 184 0.50 14.43 -5.25
CA GLN A 184 -0.04 14.84 -6.52
C GLN A 184 -1.51 14.47 -6.61
N ALA A 185 -2.25 15.25 -7.37
CA ALA A 185 -3.58 14.88 -7.80
C ALA A 185 -3.63 14.73 -9.32
N VAL A 186 -4.35 13.72 -9.79
CA VAL A 186 -4.57 13.46 -11.22
C VAL A 186 -6.07 13.47 -11.49
N ARG A 187 -6.49 14.31 -12.44
CA ARG A 187 -7.89 14.39 -12.86
C ARG A 187 -7.95 14.43 -14.37
N ARG A 188 -8.71 13.50 -14.96
CA ARG A 188 -8.90 13.41 -16.43
C ARG A 188 -7.57 13.34 -17.21
N HIS A 189 -6.58 12.62 -16.68
CA HIS A 189 -5.24 12.45 -17.25
C HIS A 189 -4.36 13.72 -17.24
N GLU A 190 -4.68 14.70 -16.41
CA GLU A 190 -3.87 15.90 -16.21
C GLU A 190 -3.53 16.07 -14.72
N TYR A 191 -2.36 16.66 -14.43
CA TYR A 191 -2.03 17.08 -13.08
C TYR A 191 -3.02 18.14 -12.59
N ALA A 192 -3.46 17.97 -11.35
CA ALA A 192 -4.38 18.86 -10.68
C ALA A 192 -3.78 19.31 -9.33
N ASP A 193 -4.28 20.42 -8.82
CA ASP A 193 -4.01 20.84 -7.46
C ASP A 193 -4.75 19.89 -6.49
N PRO A 194 -4.05 19.22 -5.54
CA PRO A 194 -4.68 18.32 -4.57
C PRO A 194 -5.74 18.97 -3.68
N LEU A 195 -5.69 20.29 -3.51
CA LEU A 195 -6.63 21.04 -2.68
C LEU A 195 -7.81 21.62 -3.48
N HIS A 196 -7.87 21.36 -4.78
CA HIS A 196 -8.96 21.78 -5.67
C HIS A 196 -9.87 20.61 -6.06
N ALA A 197 -11.19 20.84 -6.13
CA ALA A 197 -12.19 19.81 -6.48
C ALA A 197 -12.00 18.50 -5.69
N VAL A 198 -11.82 18.63 -4.36
CA VAL A 198 -11.55 17.52 -3.43
C VAL A 198 -12.60 16.41 -3.60
N GLY A 199 -12.12 15.18 -3.79
CA GLY A 199 -12.95 14.00 -4.03
C GLY A 199 -13.26 13.72 -5.52
N GLU A 200 -12.88 14.61 -6.44
CA GLU A 200 -13.03 14.41 -7.89
C GLU A 200 -11.71 14.11 -8.62
N ALA A 201 -10.58 14.18 -7.92
CA ALA A 201 -9.26 13.85 -8.43
C ALA A 201 -8.70 12.65 -7.65
N ASP A 202 -7.91 11.84 -8.33
CA ASP A 202 -7.15 10.77 -7.70
C ASP A 202 -5.92 11.36 -7.02
N ILE A 203 -5.59 10.90 -5.82
CA ILE A 203 -4.47 11.44 -5.03
C ILE A 203 -3.44 10.34 -4.84
N THR A 204 -2.19 10.65 -5.17
CA THR A 204 -1.05 9.72 -5.08
C THR A 204 0.16 10.45 -4.49
N ALA A 205 1.04 9.70 -3.86
CA ALA A 205 2.35 10.15 -3.39
C ALA A 205 3.40 9.07 -3.63
N HIS A 206 4.66 9.47 -3.80
CA HIS A 206 5.74 8.51 -3.97
C HIS A 206 5.93 7.65 -2.73
N VAL A 207 6.12 6.36 -2.94
CA VAL A 207 6.40 5.39 -1.88
C VAL A 207 7.88 5.42 -1.50
N CYS A 208 8.17 5.54 -0.20
CA CYS A 208 9.51 5.35 0.32
C CYS A 208 9.76 3.86 0.60
N PHE A 209 10.31 3.14 -0.37
CA PHE A 209 10.60 1.70 -0.25
C PHE A 209 11.60 1.40 0.88
N GLY A 210 12.53 2.31 1.14
CA GLY A 210 13.45 2.21 2.27
C GLY A 210 12.74 2.14 3.62
N ALA A 211 11.71 2.97 3.82
CA ALA A 211 10.91 2.97 5.05
C ALA A 211 10.10 1.69 5.20
N LEU A 212 9.46 1.21 4.12
CA LEU A 212 8.74 -0.08 4.15
C LEU A 212 9.68 -1.25 4.44
N ALA A 213 10.86 -1.26 3.82
CA ALA A 213 11.88 -2.28 4.05
C ALA A 213 12.44 -2.24 5.48
N GLU A 214 12.65 -1.04 6.05
CA GLU A 214 13.05 -0.89 7.45
C GLU A 214 11.98 -1.38 8.41
N ALA A 215 10.71 -1.02 8.21
CA ALA A 215 9.59 -1.52 8.99
C ALA A 215 9.50 -3.06 8.93
N ALA A 216 9.67 -3.64 7.74
CA ALA A 216 9.67 -5.09 7.56
C ALA A 216 10.85 -5.78 8.28
N ARG A 217 12.06 -5.20 8.20
CA ARG A 217 13.26 -5.72 8.89
C ARG A 217 13.12 -5.62 10.41
N ASN A 218 12.56 -4.52 10.92
CA ASN A 218 12.28 -4.33 12.34
C ASN A 218 11.26 -5.37 12.87
N ALA A 219 10.34 -5.84 12.01
CA ALA A 219 9.43 -6.96 12.30
C ALA A 219 10.05 -8.36 12.07
N GLY A 220 11.34 -8.43 11.71
CA GLY A 220 12.12 -9.66 11.62
C GLY A 220 12.16 -10.33 10.24
N ALA A 221 11.55 -9.74 9.21
CA ALA A 221 11.59 -10.28 7.85
C ALA A 221 12.86 -9.83 7.10
N GLN A 222 13.17 -10.53 6.01
CA GLN A 222 14.15 -10.07 5.03
C GLN A 222 13.45 -9.21 3.98
N ALA A 223 13.97 -8.01 3.73
CA ALA A 223 13.49 -7.09 2.69
C ALA A 223 14.66 -6.71 1.79
N PHE A 224 14.43 -6.83 0.48
CA PHE A 224 15.42 -6.66 -0.59
C PHE A 224 15.13 -5.41 -1.40
#